data_AF-A0A7J4IM67-F1
#
_entry.id   AF-A0A7J4IM67-F1
#
_cell.length_a   1.000
_cell.length_b   1.000
_cell.length_c   1.000
_cell.angle_alpha   90.00
_cell.angle_beta   90.00
_cell.angle_gamma   90.00
#
_symmetry.space_group_name_H-M   'P 1'
#
loop_
_entity.id
_entity.type
_entity.pdbx_description
1 polymer ?
#
loop_
_entity_poly.entity_id
_entity_poly.type
_entity_poly.pdbx_seq_one_letter_code
_entity_poly.pdbx_strand_id
1 'polypeptide(L)'
;MAEMNGESAIVREFRERDAWGLCTCIDLKGCDPAAIRDAERIRQYVIEVCDLIRMKRFGEPQVVHFGPNDRVAGYSMTQLIETSLISGHFANEANAAYIDIFSCKEYEPEVAAEFTRRFFGADSVAFQVVLRA
;
A
#
# COMPACT_ATOMS: atom_id res chain seq x y z
N MET A 1 -7.94 -6.87 22.29
CA MET A 1 -9.00 -7.63 21.59
C MET A 1 -8.97 -7.18 20.14
N ALA A 2 -8.68 -7.97 19.12
CA ALA A 2 -8.79 -9.42 18.95
C ALA A 2 -7.44 -10.08 18.60
N GLU A 3 -7.26 -11.31 19.06
CA GLU A 3 -6.32 -12.24 18.43
C GLU A 3 -6.94 -12.67 17.10
N MET A 4 -6.35 -12.26 15.97
CA MET A 4 -6.67 -12.82 14.65
C MET A 4 -6.01 -14.20 14.55
N ASN A 5 -6.61 -15.19 15.21
CA ASN A 5 -6.21 -16.58 15.06
C ASN A 5 -6.90 -17.16 13.81
N GLY A 6 -6.19 -17.09 12.69
CA GLY A 6 -6.54 -17.77 11.44
C GLY A 6 -5.89 -17.10 10.25
N GLU A 7 -4.97 -17.80 9.57
CA GLU A 7 -4.44 -17.39 8.27
C GLU A 7 -5.58 -17.14 7.27
N SER A 8 -5.54 -16.01 6.56
CA SER A 8 -6.61 -15.63 5.62
C SER A 8 -6.70 -16.61 4.44
N ALA A 9 -7.90 -16.74 3.87
CA ALA A 9 -8.15 -17.66 2.75
C ALA A 9 -7.23 -17.40 1.56
N ILE A 10 -6.88 -16.13 1.32
CA ILE A 10 -6.01 -15.74 0.21
C ILE A 10 -4.55 -16.15 0.40
N VAL A 11 -4.07 -16.15 1.65
CA VAL A 11 -2.72 -16.65 1.97
C VAL A 11 -2.64 -18.16 1.76
N ARG A 12 -3.70 -18.89 2.09
CA ARG A 12 -3.80 -20.33 1.78
C ARG A 12 -3.83 -20.56 0.28
N GLU A 13 -4.67 -19.83 -0.43
CA GLU A 13 -4.81 -19.93 -1.89
C GLU A 13 -3.50 -19.60 -2.62
N PHE A 14 -2.72 -18.61 -2.14
CA PHE A 14 -1.38 -18.29 -2.65
C PHE A 14 -0.47 -19.52 -2.64
N ARG A 15 -0.42 -20.25 -1.52
CA ARG A 15 0.43 -21.43 -1.36
C ARG A 15 -0.11 -22.64 -2.12
N GLU A 16 -1.42 -22.86 -2.10
CA GLU A 16 -2.07 -23.97 -2.80
C GLU A 16 -1.90 -23.88 -4.32
N ARG A 17 -1.85 -22.65 -4.86
CA ARG A 17 -1.66 -22.40 -6.29
C ARG A 17 -0.20 -22.23 -6.70
N ASP A 18 0.73 -22.28 -5.75
CA ASP A 18 2.14 -21.94 -5.99
C ASP A 18 2.28 -20.61 -6.75
N ALA A 19 1.51 -19.61 -6.31
CA ALA A 19 1.45 -18.32 -7.00
C ALA A 19 2.82 -17.61 -6.97
N TRP A 20 3.21 -17.01 -8.09
CA TRP A 20 4.45 -16.23 -8.17
C TRP A 20 4.42 -14.97 -7.30
N GLY A 21 3.24 -14.37 -7.13
CA GLY A 21 3.11 -13.15 -6.34
C GLY A 21 1.70 -12.82 -5.88
N LEU A 22 1.60 -11.92 -4.92
CA LEU A 22 0.36 -11.39 -4.36
C LEU A 22 0.35 -9.88 -4.55
N CYS A 23 -0.68 -9.37 -5.22
CA CYS A 23 -0.91 -7.95 -5.43
C CYS A 23 -2.16 -7.50 -4.67
N THR A 24 -2.01 -6.52 -3.79
CA THR A 24 -3.15 -5.87 -3.13
C THR A 24 -3.25 -4.43 -3.64
N CYS A 25 -4.39 -4.10 -4.24
CA CYS A 25 -4.76 -2.74 -4.64
C CYS A 25 -5.64 -2.16 -3.53
N ILE A 26 -5.24 -1.04 -2.93
CA ILE A 26 -5.90 -0.41 -1.78
C ILE A 26 -6.37 0.98 -2.19
N ASP A 27 -7.67 1.23 -2.04
CA ASP A 27 -8.30 2.51 -2.29
C ASP A 27 -8.73 3.14 -0.96
N LEU A 28 -8.15 4.29 -0.64
CA LEU A 28 -8.53 5.12 0.51
C LEU A 28 -9.37 6.31 0.08
N LYS A 29 -10.38 6.63 0.88
CA LYS A 29 -11.18 7.87 0.74
C LYS A 29 -11.28 8.60 2.06
N GLY A 30 -11.24 9.93 2.01
CA GLY A 30 -11.32 10.79 3.19
C GLY A 30 -10.03 10.76 4.01
N CYS A 31 -8.87 10.70 3.36
CA CYS A 31 -7.58 10.75 4.03
C CYS A 31 -7.35 12.09 4.74
N ASP A 32 -6.53 12.08 5.79
CA ASP A 32 -5.97 13.30 6.37
C ASP A 32 -5.20 14.07 5.30
N PRO A 33 -5.66 15.28 4.94
CA PRO A 33 -5.03 16.07 3.88
C PRO A 33 -3.59 16.47 4.19
N ALA A 34 -3.20 16.56 5.47
CA ALA A 34 -1.81 16.83 5.85
C ALA A 34 -0.93 15.59 5.63
N ALA A 35 -1.44 14.39 5.87
CA ALA A 35 -0.68 13.15 5.75
C ALA A 35 -0.36 12.78 4.29
N ILE A 36 -1.31 12.95 3.36
CA ILE A 36 -1.11 12.59 1.95
C ILE A 36 -0.40 13.66 1.13
N ARG A 37 -0.14 14.84 1.72
CA ARG A 37 0.55 15.97 1.09
C ARG A 37 1.93 16.22 1.69
N ASP A 38 2.44 15.28 2.46
CA ASP A 38 3.74 15.35 3.10
C ASP A 38 4.64 14.23 2.54
N ALA A 39 5.68 14.63 1.82
CA ALA A 39 6.62 13.70 1.19
C ALA A 39 7.38 12.84 2.22
N GLU A 40 7.71 13.38 3.39
CA GLU A 40 8.38 12.62 4.45
C GLU A 40 7.42 11.63 5.09
N ARG A 41 6.15 12.03 5.29
CA ARG A 41 5.12 11.14 5.79
C ARG A 41 4.86 9.97 4.84
N ILE A 42 4.88 10.22 3.54
CA ILE A 42 4.76 9.17 2.50
C ILE A 42 6.01 8.26 2.46
N ARG A 43 7.22 8.82 2.62
CA ARG A 43 8.45 8.01 2.78
C ARG A 43 8.37 7.11 4.01
N GLN A 44 7.92 7.66 5.14
CA GLN A 44 7.72 6.89 6.37
C GLN A 44 6.70 5.77 6.17
N TYR A 45 5.56 6.05 5.52
CA TYR A 45 4.54 5.05 5.21
C TYR A 45 5.13 3.82 4.50
N VAL A 46 5.86 4.05 3.41
CA VAL A 46 6.34 2.92 2.60
C VAL A 46 7.43 2.12 3.31
N ILE A 47 8.22 2.75 4.16
CA ILE A 47 9.15 2.06 5.06
C ILE A 47 8.38 1.14 6.01
N GLU A 48 7.36 1.67 6.70
CA GLU A 48 6.60 0.92 7.69
C GLU A 48 5.77 -0.21 7.07
N VAL A 49 5.18 0.00 5.87
CA VAL A 49 4.42 -1.05 5.19
C VAL A 49 5.33 -2.18 4.71
N CYS A 50 6.56 -1.88 4.26
CA CYS A 50 7.55 -2.92 3.93
C CYS A 50 7.89 -3.77 5.15
N ASP A 51 8.08 -3.13 6.32
CA ASP A 51 8.38 -3.83 7.57
C ASP A 51 7.19 -4.68 8.03
N LEU A 52 5.96 -4.16 7.88
CA LEU A 52 4.71 -4.89 8.18
C LEU A 52 4.58 -6.18 7.36
N ILE A 53 4.81 -6.11 6.04
CA ILE A 53 4.73 -7.28 5.16
C ILE A 53 6.01 -8.13 5.17
N ARG A 54 7.01 -7.74 5.97
CA ARG A 54 8.31 -8.42 6.10
C ARG A 54 9.00 -8.61 4.74
N MET A 55 9.00 -7.56 3.93
CA MET A 55 9.73 -7.49 2.66
C MET A 55 10.94 -6.57 2.80
N LYS A 56 12.04 -6.96 2.17
CA LYS A 56 13.27 -6.18 2.21
C LYS A 56 13.24 -5.13 1.11
N ARG A 57 13.45 -3.88 1.49
CA ARG A 57 13.56 -2.73 0.58
C ARG A 57 14.84 -2.82 -0.25
N PHE A 58 14.76 -2.35 -1.49
CA PHE A 58 15.89 -2.19 -2.40
C PHE A 58 15.99 -0.72 -2.82
N GLY A 59 17.06 -0.05 -2.39
CA GLY A 59 17.24 1.38 -2.63
C GLY A 59 16.26 2.26 -1.84
N GLU A 60 16.40 3.56 -2.03
CA GLU A 60 15.57 4.58 -1.37
C GLU A 60 14.19 4.71 -2.04
N PRO A 61 13.13 5.03 -1.28
CA PRO A 61 11.84 5.34 -1.87
C PRO A 61 11.91 6.58 -2.75
N GLN A 62 11.26 6.53 -3.92
CA GLN A 62 11.05 7.71 -4.76
C GLN A 62 9.68 8.30 -4.43
N VAL A 63 9.65 9.58 -4.08
CA VAL A 63 8.40 10.31 -3.80
C VAL A 63 8.45 11.64 -4.55
N VAL A 64 7.57 11.80 -5.54
CA VAL A 64 7.58 12.93 -6.46
C VAL A 64 6.22 13.60 -6.44
N HIS A 65 6.20 14.92 -6.22
CA HIS A 65 5.00 15.74 -6.40
C HIS A 65 4.96 16.29 -7.81
N PHE A 66 3.86 16.09 -8.52
CA PHE A 66 3.68 16.63 -9.87
C PHE A 66 2.19 16.79 -10.22
N GLY A 67 1.93 17.52 -11.30
CA GLY A 67 0.61 17.73 -11.89
C GLY A 67 0.53 19.10 -12.57
N PRO A 68 -0.12 19.23 -13.73
CA PRO A 68 -0.19 20.50 -14.47
C PRO A 68 -1.08 21.57 -13.79
N ASN A 69 -1.90 21.20 -12.81
CA ASN A 69 -2.74 22.12 -12.04
C ASN A 69 -3.20 21.46 -10.72
N ASP A 70 -3.76 22.25 -9.80
CA ASP A 70 -4.13 21.83 -8.44
C ASP A 70 -5.13 20.67 -8.38
N ARG A 71 -5.99 20.50 -9.39
CA ARG A 71 -6.99 19.41 -9.44
C ARG A 71 -6.35 18.04 -9.59
N VAL A 72 -5.30 17.97 -10.41
CA VAL A 72 -4.60 16.71 -10.74
C VAL A 72 -3.23 16.61 -10.05
N ALA A 73 -2.88 17.59 -9.22
CA ALA A 73 -1.63 17.60 -8.48
C ALA A 73 -1.67 16.60 -7.32
N GLY A 74 -0.54 15.96 -7.06
CA GLY A 74 -0.43 14.94 -6.03
C GLY A 74 0.95 14.36 -5.94
N TYR A 75 1.16 13.53 -4.92
CA TYR A 75 2.36 12.72 -4.83
C TYR A 75 2.17 11.40 -5.56
N SER A 76 3.24 10.92 -6.21
CA SER A 76 3.40 9.50 -6.51
C SER A 76 4.62 8.96 -5.76
N MET A 77 4.51 7.72 -5.31
CA MET A 77 5.52 7.01 -4.55
C MET A 77 5.83 5.67 -5.19
N THR A 78 7.11 5.29 -5.22
CA THR A 78 7.56 3.94 -5.53
C THR A 78 8.62 3.49 -4.54
N GLN A 79 8.58 2.21 -4.16
CA GLN A 79 9.63 1.52 -3.42
C GLN A 79 9.85 0.15 -4.04
N LEU A 80 11.04 -0.07 -4.58
CA LEU A 80 11.47 -1.42 -4.96
C LEU A 80 11.67 -2.23 -3.67
N ILE A 81 11.17 -3.45 -3.68
CA ILE A 81 11.44 -4.47 -2.65
C ILE A 81 12.07 -5.67 -3.36
N GLU A 82 12.69 -6.61 -2.63
CA GLU A 82 13.37 -7.75 -3.26
C GLU A 82 12.44 -8.43 -4.28
N THR A 83 12.85 -8.36 -5.56
CA THR A 83 12.15 -8.89 -6.74
C THR A 83 10.71 -8.40 -6.97
N SER A 84 10.28 -7.28 -6.39
CA SER A 84 8.90 -6.77 -6.54
C SER A 84 8.79 -5.25 -6.25
N LEU A 85 7.58 -4.69 -6.07
CA LEU A 85 7.34 -3.24 -6.06
C LEU A 85 6.15 -2.84 -5.17
N ILE A 86 6.30 -1.76 -4.42
CA ILE A 86 5.17 -1.02 -3.84
C ILE A 86 5.06 0.34 -4.53
N SER A 87 3.85 0.74 -4.93
CA SER A 87 3.57 2.04 -5.52
C SER A 87 2.37 2.71 -4.88
N GLY A 88 2.31 4.04 -4.95
CA GLY A 88 1.17 4.80 -4.45
C GLY A 88 0.93 6.10 -5.20
N HIS A 89 -0.33 6.49 -5.30
CA HIS A 89 -0.77 7.78 -5.84
C HIS A 89 -1.66 8.50 -4.83
N PHE A 90 -1.34 9.76 -4.55
CA PHE A 90 -1.98 10.57 -3.51
C PHE A 90 -2.64 11.79 -4.17
N ALA A 91 -3.97 11.77 -4.28
CA ALA A 91 -4.74 12.78 -5.00
C ALA A 91 -5.15 13.91 -4.06
N ASN A 92 -4.60 15.12 -4.27
CA ASN A 92 -4.82 16.26 -3.39
C ASN A 92 -6.30 16.68 -3.35
N GLU A 93 -6.95 16.83 -4.50
CA GLU A 93 -8.33 17.33 -4.58
C GLU A 93 -9.33 16.39 -3.90
N ALA A 94 -9.15 15.08 -4.09
CA ALA A 94 -10.09 14.07 -3.60
C ALA A 94 -9.84 13.65 -2.14
N ASN A 95 -8.74 14.07 -1.52
CA ASN A 95 -8.25 13.50 -0.26
C ASN A 95 -8.24 11.96 -0.31
N ALA A 96 -7.66 11.41 -1.38
CA ALA A 96 -7.67 9.98 -1.66
C ALA A 96 -6.24 9.47 -1.88
N ALA A 97 -6.01 8.21 -1.56
CA ALA A 97 -4.76 7.52 -1.84
C ALA A 97 -5.05 6.14 -2.44
N TYR A 98 -4.24 5.77 -3.44
CA TYR A 98 -4.34 4.51 -4.17
C TYR A 98 -2.99 3.81 -4.06
N ILE A 99 -2.94 2.68 -3.37
CA ILE A 99 -1.68 1.97 -3.10
C ILE A 99 -1.73 0.58 -3.72
N ASP A 100 -0.66 0.20 -4.41
CA ASP A 100 -0.43 -1.16 -4.89
C ASP A 100 0.74 -1.76 -4.12
N ILE A 101 0.49 -2.89 -3.45
CA ILE A 101 1.51 -3.69 -2.78
C ILE A 101 1.67 -4.97 -3.60
N PHE A 102 2.71 -5.03 -4.43
CA PHE A 102 3.04 -6.25 -5.16
C PHE A 102 4.25 -6.93 -4.52
N SER A 103 4.08 -8.17 -4.07
CA SER A 103 5.10 -8.96 -3.40
C SER A 103 5.18 -10.37 -3.99
N CYS A 104 6.38 -10.93 -4.14
CA CYS A 104 6.59 -12.34 -4.45
C CYS A 104 6.46 -13.28 -3.23
N LYS A 105 6.11 -12.72 -2.07
CA LYS A 105 5.90 -13.39 -0.80
C LYS A 105 4.50 -13.07 -0.28
N GLU A 106 3.83 -14.04 0.31
CA GLU A 106 2.54 -13.83 0.94
C GLU A 106 2.61 -12.83 2.10
N TYR A 107 1.53 -12.09 2.29
CA TYR A 107 1.28 -11.24 3.45
C TYR A 107 -0.24 -11.15 3.66
N GLU A 108 -0.67 -10.71 4.84
CA GLU A 108 -2.09 -10.55 5.17
C GLU A 108 -2.65 -9.25 4.55
N PRO A 109 -3.48 -9.30 3.49
CA PRO A 109 -3.89 -8.10 2.75
C PRO A 109 -4.78 -7.18 3.57
N GLU A 110 -5.66 -7.75 4.40
CA GLU A 110 -6.55 -6.99 5.27
C GLU A 110 -5.75 -6.20 6.33
N VAL A 111 -4.67 -6.79 6.86
CA VAL A 111 -3.77 -6.12 7.79
C VAL A 111 -3.06 -4.95 7.11
N ALA A 112 -2.57 -5.14 5.88
CA ALA A 112 -1.93 -4.08 5.11
C ALA A 112 -2.91 -2.94 4.74
N ALA A 113 -4.14 -3.28 4.36
CA ALA A 113 -5.20 -2.31 4.06
C ALA A 113 -5.60 -1.50 5.30
N GLU A 114 -5.81 -2.16 6.44
CA GLU A 114 -6.15 -1.49 7.71
C GLU A 114 -5.00 -0.62 8.24
N PHE A 115 -3.76 -1.10 8.14
CA PHE A 115 -2.59 -0.29 8.45
C PHE A 115 -2.56 0.97 7.60
N THR A 116 -2.73 0.83 6.28
CA THR A 116 -2.70 1.94 5.33
C THR A 116 -3.80 2.96 5.61
N ARG A 117 -5.03 2.51 5.87
CA ARG A 117 -6.16 3.37 6.28
C ARG A 117 -5.81 4.19 7.51
N ARG A 118 -5.30 3.54 8.57
CA ARG A 118 -4.98 4.21 9.83
C ARG A 118 -3.81 5.18 9.69
N PHE A 119 -2.79 4.81 8.92
CA PHE A 119 -1.59 5.63 8.72
C PHE A 119 -1.93 6.99 8.10
N PHE A 120 -2.82 6.99 7.10
CA PHE A 120 -3.26 8.20 6.41
C PHE A 120 -4.56 8.80 6.97
N GLY A 121 -5.08 8.31 8.10
CA GLY A 121 -6.28 8.84 8.73
C GLY A 121 -7.52 8.81 7.83
N ALA A 122 -7.66 7.79 7.00
CA ALA A 122 -8.75 7.70 6.03
C ALA A 122 -10.07 7.22 6.65
N ASP A 123 -11.18 7.85 6.24
CA ASP A 123 -12.54 7.46 6.65
C ASP A 123 -12.90 6.04 6.23
N SER A 124 -12.49 5.64 5.02
CA SER A 124 -12.82 4.33 4.46
C SER A 124 -11.69 3.73 3.63
N VAL A 125 -11.68 2.40 3.56
CA VAL A 125 -10.78 1.59 2.74
C VAL A 125 -11.59 0.56 1.96
N ALA A 126 -11.25 0.39 0.68
CA ALA A 126 -11.59 -0.78 -0.10
C ALA A 126 -10.29 -1.40 -0.61
N PHE A 127 -10.25 -2.72 -0.79
CA PHE A 127 -9.09 -3.36 -1.39
C PHE A 127 -9.50 -4.57 -2.23
N GLN A 128 -8.66 -4.88 -3.21
CA GLN A 128 -8.76 -6.07 -4.04
C GLN A 128 -7.43 -6.82 -4.02
N VAL A 129 -7.49 -8.15 -4.08
CA VAL A 129 -6.31 -9.00 -4.10
C VAL A 129 -6.29 -9.82 -5.37
N VAL A 130 -5.13 -9.87 -6.02
CA VAL A 130 -4.88 -10.67 -7.22
C VAL A 130 -3.65 -11.53 -6.99
N LEU A 131 -3.81 -12.84 -7.10
CA LEU A 131 -2.70 -13.78 -7.19
C LEU A 131 -2.11 -13.73 -8.59
N ARG A 132 -0.79 -13.68 -8.68
CA ARG A 132 -0.02 -13.62 -9.92
C ARG A 132 0.58 -14.99 -10.18
N ALA A 133 0.40 -15.50 -11.40
CA ALA A 133 0.92 -16.79 -11.87
C ALA A 133 2.06 -16.56 -12.87
#